data_AF-A0A9D0C8W9-F1
#
_entry.id   AF-A0A9D0C8W9-F1
#
_cell.length_a   1.000
_cell.length_b   1.000
_cell.length_c   1.000
_cell.angle_alpha   90.00
_cell.angle_beta   90.00
_cell.angle_gamma   90.00
#
_symmetry.space_group_name_H-M   'P 1'
#
loop_
_entity.id
_entity.type
_entity.pdbx_description
1 polymer ?
#
loop_
_entity_poly.entity_id
_entity_poly.type
_entity_poly.pdbx_seq_one_letter_code
_entity_poly.pdbx_strand_id
1 'polypeptide(L)'
;MLKVLRTRLEQGYRTMRWPRQELVLPAPYRGRPMINRDCDPETVRACARACPQDAIDADRKSVDLGRCLFCGTCARTSKERFVRFTRDFDLGSASRSGLVCDGGDPAGLADHAKEHFRKLFGRSLQLRQVSAGGCNACEAEINVLATPAYDLSRFGISYVASP
;
A
#
# COMPACT_ATOMS: atom_id res chain seq x y z
N MET A 1 -30.50 -16.28 22.06
CA MET A 1 -29.73 -16.79 20.90
C MET A 1 -30.45 -16.65 19.56
N LEU A 2 -31.71 -17.09 19.39
CA LEU A 2 -32.42 -17.02 18.08
C LEU A 2 -32.50 -15.60 17.47
N LYS A 3 -32.73 -14.57 18.29
CA LYS A 3 -32.72 -13.17 17.82
C LYS A 3 -31.36 -12.76 17.23
N VAL A 4 -30.25 -13.19 17.84
CA VAL A 4 -28.88 -12.90 17.35
C VAL A 4 -28.63 -13.59 16.01
N LEU A 5 -29.05 -14.85 15.87
CA LEU A 5 -28.93 -15.58 14.60
C LEU A 5 -29.78 -14.93 13.50
N ARG A 6 -31.01 -14.52 13.82
CA ARG A 6 -31.90 -13.79 12.90
C ARG A 6 -31.28 -12.45 12.47
N THR A 7 -30.80 -11.65 13.42
CA THR A 7 -30.10 -10.39 13.11
C THR A 7 -28.85 -10.64 12.27
N ARG A 8 -28.10 -11.72 12.52
CA ARG A 8 -26.92 -12.06 11.71
C ARG A 8 -27.29 -12.42 10.26
N LEU A 9 -28.38 -13.17 10.08
CA LEU A 9 -28.93 -13.50 8.76
C LEU A 9 -29.40 -12.24 8.02
N GLU A 10 -30.12 -11.34 8.70
CA GLU A 10 -30.61 -10.07 8.14
C GLU A 10 -29.46 -9.11 7.79
N GLN A 11 -28.42 -9.02 8.62
CA GLN A 11 -27.30 -8.11 8.40
C GLN A 11 -26.28 -8.61 7.37
N GLY A 12 -26.13 -9.93 7.22
CA GLY A 12 -25.16 -10.54 6.32
C GLY A 12 -23.69 -10.23 6.64
N TYR A 13 -22.80 -10.46 5.68
CA TYR A 13 -21.38 -10.10 5.79
C TYR A 13 -21.19 -8.66 5.32
N ARG A 14 -20.71 -7.79 6.22
CA ARG A 14 -20.38 -6.38 5.92
C ARG A 14 -18.92 -6.17 5.50
N THR A 15 -18.21 -7.27 5.30
CA THR A 15 -16.80 -7.30 4.92
C THR A 15 -16.62 -7.34 3.41
N MET A 16 -15.55 -6.72 2.90
CA MET A 16 -15.20 -6.82 1.49
C MET A 16 -14.70 -8.23 1.15
N ARG A 17 -14.99 -8.74 -0.06
CA ARG A 17 -14.56 -10.09 -0.50
C ARG A 17 -13.10 -10.18 -0.95
N TRP A 18 -12.32 -9.11 -0.85
CA TRP A 18 -10.87 -9.12 -1.10
C TRP A 18 -10.17 -10.22 -0.28
N PRO A 19 -9.19 -10.96 -0.81
CA PRO A 19 -8.60 -10.84 -2.16
C PRO A 19 -9.35 -11.63 -3.24
N ARG A 20 -10.48 -12.27 -2.95
CA ARG A 20 -11.27 -13.03 -3.95
C ARG A 20 -12.05 -12.14 -4.91
N GLN A 21 -12.26 -10.89 -4.54
CA GLN A 21 -12.87 -9.86 -5.37
C GLN A 21 -11.98 -8.62 -5.32
N GLU A 22 -11.76 -8.01 -6.49
CA GLU A 22 -10.95 -6.80 -6.61
C GLU A 22 -11.62 -5.62 -5.88
N LEU A 23 -10.79 -4.73 -5.32
CA LEU A 23 -11.27 -3.53 -4.65
C LEU A 23 -11.62 -2.45 -5.68
N VAL A 24 -12.79 -1.84 -5.52
CA VAL A 24 -13.17 -0.66 -6.31
C VAL A 24 -12.58 0.57 -5.62
N LEU A 25 -11.47 1.06 -6.16
CA LEU A 25 -10.82 2.26 -5.66
C LEU A 25 -11.36 3.53 -6.33
N PRO A 26 -11.42 4.67 -5.61
CA PRO A 26 -11.79 5.94 -6.20
C PRO A 26 -10.91 6.29 -7.41
N ALA A 27 -11.48 6.95 -8.42
CA ALA A 27 -10.76 7.42 -9.59
C ALA A 27 -9.46 8.23 -9.27
N PRO A 28 -9.42 9.11 -8.25
CA PRO A 28 -8.20 9.85 -7.93
C PRO A 28 -7.14 9.06 -7.15
N TYR A 29 -7.38 7.78 -6.83
CA TYR A 29 -6.42 6.95 -6.11
C TYR A 29 -5.09 6.86 -6.87
N ARG A 30 -3.98 7.02 -6.15
CA ARG A 30 -2.62 6.95 -6.70
C ARG A 30 -1.91 5.77 -6.09
N GLY A 31 -1.83 4.69 -6.85
CA GLY A 31 -1.14 3.47 -6.51
C GLY A 31 0.30 3.45 -7.02
N ARG A 32 0.75 2.29 -7.46
CA ARG A 32 2.10 2.08 -8.00
C ARG A 32 2.39 3.06 -9.15
N PRO A 33 3.52 3.77 -9.14
CA PRO A 33 3.94 4.57 -10.27
C PRO A 33 4.45 3.67 -11.41
N MET A 34 3.91 3.86 -12.61
CA MET A 34 4.51 3.39 -13.85
C MET A 34 5.52 4.41 -14.34
N ILE A 35 6.73 3.93 -14.66
CA ILE A 35 7.84 4.78 -15.06
C ILE A 35 8.13 4.60 -16.54
N ASN A 36 8.08 5.70 -17.29
CA ASN A 36 8.52 5.73 -18.67
C ASN A 36 10.01 6.08 -18.73
N ARG A 37 10.85 5.06 -18.95
CA ARG A 37 12.30 5.22 -19.06
C ARG A 37 12.75 5.92 -20.35
N ASP A 38 11.89 6.03 -21.34
CA ASP A 38 12.19 6.71 -22.60
C ASP A 38 11.91 8.21 -22.54
N CYS A 39 11.42 8.72 -21.40
CA CYS A 39 11.18 10.14 -21.20
C CYS A 39 12.47 10.96 -21.32
N ASP A 40 12.36 12.16 -21.88
CA ASP A 40 13.48 13.06 -22.09
C ASP A 40 14.15 13.45 -20.75
N PRO A 41 15.49 13.50 -20.68
CA PRO A 41 16.20 13.75 -19.41
C PRO A 41 15.87 15.10 -18.76
N GLU A 42 15.47 16.10 -19.55
CA GLU A 42 15.09 17.41 -19.03
C GLU A 42 13.80 17.34 -18.22
N THR A 43 12.78 16.65 -18.72
CA THR A 43 11.52 16.39 -18.04
C THR A 43 11.73 15.57 -16.77
N VAL A 44 12.55 14.53 -16.83
CA VAL A 44 12.88 13.71 -15.65
C VAL A 44 13.54 14.58 -14.57
N ARG A 45 14.53 15.41 -14.93
CA ARG A 45 15.17 16.35 -13.99
C ARG A 45 14.20 17.38 -13.44
N ALA A 46 13.25 17.88 -14.25
CA ALA A 46 12.21 18.77 -13.78
C ALA A 46 11.30 18.09 -12.74
N CYS A 47 10.92 16.83 -12.96
CA CYS A 47 10.19 16.04 -11.98
C CYS A 47 10.98 15.83 -10.69
N ALA A 48 12.27 15.52 -10.79
CA ALA A 48 13.14 15.34 -9.62
C ALA A 48 13.23 16.61 -8.78
N ARG A 49 13.48 17.78 -9.40
CA ARG A 49 13.49 19.08 -8.72
C ARG A 49 12.15 19.45 -8.07
N ALA A 50 11.04 18.99 -8.63
CA ALA A 50 9.70 19.25 -8.10
C ALA A 50 9.26 18.25 -7.01
N CYS A 51 10.06 17.21 -6.73
CA CYS A 51 9.71 16.20 -5.73
C CYS A 51 9.97 16.75 -4.32
N PRO A 52 8.97 16.83 -3.42
CA PRO A 52 9.16 17.39 -2.08
C PRO A 52 9.95 16.48 -1.12
N GLN A 53 10.35 15.28 -1.55
CA GLN A 53 11.00 14.25 -0.71
C GLN A 53 12.26 13.67 -1.33
N ASP A 54 12.74 14.24 -2.45
CA ASP A 54 13.89 13.71 -3.19
C ASP A 54 13.75 12.21 -3.48
N ALA A 55 12.55 11.80 -3.88
CA ALA A 55 12.20 10.40 -4.14
C ALA A 55 12.50 9.96 -5.58
N ILE A 56 13.00 10.85 -6.44
CA ILE A 56 13.22 10.57 -7.86
C ILE A 56 14.71 10.59 -8.15
N ASP A 57 15.24 9.48 -8.63
CA ASP A 57 16.59 9.42 -9.20
C ASP A 57 16.49 9.72 -10.70
N ALA A 58 17.01 10.89 -11.10
CA ALA A 58 16.90 11.36 -12.47
C ALA A 58 17.81 10.59 -13.44
N ASP A 59 18.95 10.07 -12.96
CA ASP A 59 19.92 9.36 -13.78
C ASP A 59 19.45 7.92 -14.02
N ARG A 60 18.93 7.28 -12.97
CA ARG A 60 18.37 5.92 -13.05
C ARG A 60 16.94 5.89 -13.60
N LYS A 61 16.29 7.05 -13.68
CA LYS A 61 14.87 7.19 -14.05
C LYS A 61 14.01 6.28 -13.19
N SER A 62 14.06 6.46 -11.88
CA SER A 62 13.32 5.65 -10.91
C SER A 62 12.66 6.49 -9.82
N VAL A 63 11.67 5.90 -9.16
CA VAL A 63 10.96 6.47 -8.02
C VAL A 63 11.12 5.56 -6.82
N ASP A 64 11.56 6.12 -5.71
CA ASP A 64 11.72 5.46 -4.44
C ASP A 64 10.45 5.57 -3.59
N LEU A 65 9.70 4.46 -3.50
CA LEU A 65 8.47 4.37 -2.70
C LEU A 65 8.72 4.49 -1.20
N GLY A 66 9.95 4.26 -0.72
CA GLY A 66 10.32 4.50 0.68
C GLY A 66 10.37 5.99 1.05
N ARG A 67 10.35 6.89 0.05
CA ARG A 67 10.34 8.35 0.21
C ARG A 67 9.10 9.01 -0.40
N CYS A 68 8.47 8.38 -1.38
CA CYS A 68 7.36 8.95 -2.14
C CYS A 68 6.12 9.17 -1.25
N LEU A 69 5.57 10.38 -1.24
CA LEU A 69 4.29 10.71 -0.58
C LEU A 69 3.07 10.63 -1.50
N PHE A 70 3.21 10.09 -2.71
CA PHE A 70 2.12 9.97 -3.69
C PHE A 70 1.40 11.30 -4.00
N CYS A 71 2.10 12.44 -3.87
CA CYS A 71 1.54 13.78 -4.05
C CYS A 71 1.13 14.11 -5.51
N GLY A 72 1.57 13.30 -6.47
CA GLY A 72 1.24 13.44 -7.89
C GLY A 72 1.96 14.60 -8.60
N THR A 73 2.87 15.32 -7.93
CA THR A 73 3.55 16.47 -8.53
C THR A 73 4.34 16.07 -9.78
N CYS A 74 5.10 14.98 -9.72
CA CYS A 74 5.85 14.47 -10.87
C CYS A 74 4.97 14.13 -12.09
N ALA A 75 3.81 13.52 -11.87
CA ALA A 75 2.84 13.23 -12.92
C ALA A 75 2.29 14.52 -13.55
N ARG A 76 1.95 15.53 -12.74
CA ARG A 76 1.51 16.85 -13.25
C ARG A 76 2.62 17.58 -14.01
N THR A 77 3.82 17.62 -13.46
CA THR A 77 5.00 18.30 -14.07
C THR A 77 5.35 17.71 -15.43
N SER A 78 5.36 16.38 -15.55
CA SER A 78 5.68 15.70 -16.81
C SER A 78 4.49 15.59 -17.78
N LYS A 79 3.27 15.94 -17.34
CA LYS A 79 2.02 15.60 -18.03
C LYS A 79 1.92 14.09 -18.29
N GLU A 80 2.21 13.31 -17.26
CA GLU A 80 2.26 11.84 -17.25
C GLU A 80 3.29 11.19 -18.20
N ARG A 81 4.16 11.99 -18.85
CA ARG A 81 5.17 11.46 -19.77
C ARG A 81 6.30 10.70 -19.07
N PHE A 82 6.57 10.98 -17.80
CA PHE A 82 7.59 10.28 -17.01
C PHE A 82 6.97 9.35 -15.98
N VAL A 83 6.09 9.86 -15.12
CA VAL A 83 5.40 9.10 -14.07
C VAL A 83 3.90 9.14 -14.31
N ARG A 84 3.27 7.97 -14.36
CA ARG A 84 1.81 7.81 -14.32
C ARG A 84 1.45 6.92 -13.13
N PHE A 85 0.53 7.36 -12.28
CA PHE A 85 0.06 6.54 -11.17
C PHE A 85 -1.01 5.56 -11.63
N THR A 86 -0.85 4.29 -11.27
CA THR A 86 -1.90 3.27 -11.49
C THR A 86 -2.85 3.22 -10.31
N ARG A 87 -3.77 2.25 -10.31
CA ARG A 87 -4.61 1.91 -9.16
C ARG A 87 -4.11 0.69 -8.38
N ASP A 88 -2.91 0.21 -8.69
CA ASP A 88 -2.30 -0.89 -7.97
C ASP A 88 -1.90 -0.44 -6.56
N PHE A 89 -2.58 -0.98 -5.56
CA PHE A 89 -2.34 -0.69 -4.15
C PHE A 89 -1.41 -1.71 -3.48
N ASP A 90 -1.01 -2.77 -4.17
CA ASP A 90 -0.15 -3.82 -3.62
C ASP A 90 1.32 -3.38 -3.68
N LEU A 91 1.68 -2.48 -2.76
CA LEU A 91 3.00 -1.85 -2.67
C LEU A 91 3.89 -2.49 -1.60
N GLY A 92 3.44 -3.59 -0.99
CA GLY A 92 4.18 -4.27 0.06
C GLY A 92 5.54 -4.75 -0.42
N SER A 93 6.59 -4.49 0.35
CA SER A 93 7.94 -5.00 0.08
C SER A 93 8.64 -5.49 1.35
N ALA A 94 9.41 -6.57 1.27
CA ALA A 94 10.26 -7.07 2.36
C ALA A 94 11.72 -6.63 2.23
N SER A 95 12.07 -5.90 1.17
CA SER A 95 13.41 -5.41 0.94
C SER A 95 13.41 -3.95 0.51
N ARG A 96 14.51 -3.26 0.81
CA ARG A 96 14.68 -1.85 0.45
C ARG A 96 14.69 -1.64 -1.08
N SER A 97 15.29 -2.58 -1.80
CA SER A 97 15.36 -2.54 -3.27
C SER A 97 13.99 -2.76 -3.91
N GLY A 98 13.11 -3.56 -3.28
CA GLY A 98 11.75 -3.76 -3.77
C GLY A 98 10.83 -2.55 -3.62
N LEU A 99 11.29 -1.47 -2.98
CA LEU A 99 10.61 -0.17 -2.93
C LEU A 99 11.04 0.77 -4.06
N VAL A 100 11.94 0.37 -4.95
CA VAL A 100 12.37 1.19 -6.09
C VAL A 100 11.56 0.80 -7.32
N CYS A 101 10.78 1.74 -7.86
CA CYS A 101 10.10 1.58 -9.13
C CYS A 101 10.95 2.18 -10.25
N ASP A 102 11.45 1.34 -11.15
CA ASP A 102 12.30 1.74 -12.28
C ASP A 102 11.69 1.34 -13.64
N GLY A 103 10.41 0.98 -13.65
CA GLY A 103 9.70 0.50 -14.84
C GLY A 103 9.64 -1.04 -14.94
N GLY A 104 10.35 -1.77 -14.08
CA GLY A 104 10.18 -3.21 -13.94
C GLY A 104 8.88 -3.63 -13.25
N ASP A 105 8.55 -4.92 -13.41
CA ASP A 105 7.47 -5.56 -12.68
C ASP A 105 7.75 -5.58 -11.17
N PRO A 106 6.72 -5.61 -10.32
CA PRO A 106 6.91 -5.77 -8.88
C PRO A 106 7.75 -7.00 -8.59
N ALA A 107 8.71 -6.88 -7.67
CA ALA A 107 9.24 -8.07 -7.02
C ALA A 107 8.06 -8.82 -6.39
N GLY A 108 7.86 -10.09 -6.76
CA GLY A 108 6.74 -10.94 -6.33
C GLY A 108 6.79 -11.24 -4.83
N LEU A 109 6.50 -10.24 -3.99
CA LEU A 109 6.60 -10.39 -2.54
C LEU A 109 5.52 -11.30 -1.96
N ALA A 110 4.36 -11.34 -2.61
CA ALA A 110 3.26 -12.21 -2.22
C ALA A 110 3.72 -13.66 -2.09
N ASP A 111 4.68 -14.10 -2.89
CA ASP A 111 5.12 -15.50 -2.89
C ASP A 111 6.11 -15.76 -1.75
N HIS A 112 7.08 -14.87 -1.52
CA HIS A 112 8.01 -14.98 -0.39
C HIS A 112 7.32 -14.86 0.98
N ALA A 113 6.29 -14.01 1.10
CA ALA A 113 5.53 -13.85 2.35
C ALA A 113 4.69 -15.10 2.66
N LYS A 114 4.07 -15.74 1.66
CA LYS A 114 3.21 -16.93 1.85
C LYS A 114 3.97 -18.11 2.44
N GLU A 115 5.22 -18.32 2.06
CA GLU A 115 6.02 -19.48 2.52
C GLU A 115 6.47 -19.33 3.97
N HIS A 116 7.01 -18.16 4.32
CA HIS A 116 7.64 -17.96 5.63
C HIS A 116 6.66 -17.51 6.72
N PHE A 117 5.76 -16.57 6.43
CA PHE A 117 4.85 -16.04 7.47
C PHE A 117 3.82 -17.06 7.91
N ARG A 118 3.25 -17.85 6.98
CA ARG A 118 2.28 -18.90 7.34
C ARG A 118 2.90 -19.97 8.21
N LYS A 119 4.15 -20.34 7.93
CA LYS A 119 4.87 -21.35 8.71
C LYS A 119 5.15 -20.90 10.15
N LEU A 120 5.50 -19.62 10.34
CA LEU A 120 5.88 -19.09 11.65
C LEU A 120 4.69 -18.66 12.50
N PHE A 121 3.71 -17.98 11.90
CA PHE A 121 2.65 -17.28 12.66
C PHE A 121 1.25 -17.87 12.46
N GLY A 122 1.09 -18.82 11.53
CA GLY A 122 -0.19 -19.47 11.25
C GLY A 122 -1.31 -18.46 10.99
N ARG A 123 -2.27 -18.39 11.93
CA ARG A 123 -3.41 -17.45 11.93
C ARG A 123 -3.50 -16.62 13.23
N SER A 124 -2.39 -16.41 13.93
CA SER A 124 -2.39 -15.73 15.23
C SER A 124 -1.21 -14.78 15.40
N LEU A 125 -0.96 -13.93 14.41
CA LEU A 125 0.00 -12.84 14.51
C LEU A 125 -0.59 -11.69 15.31
N GLN A 126 -0.06 -11.48 16.53
CA GLN A 126 -0.42 -10.35 17.38
C GLN A 126 0.66 -9.28 17.27
N LEU A 127 0.29 -8.08 16.84
CA LEU A 127 1.19 -6.94 16.64
C LEU A 127 0.91 -5.88 17.70
N ARG A 128 1.98 -5.36 18.31
CA ARG A 128 1.91 -4.17 19.16
C ARG A 128 2.57 -3.01 18.43
N GLN A 129 1.79 -1.98 18.12
CA GLN A 129 2.36 -0.72 17.65
C GLN A 129 2.82 0.10 18.87
N VAL A 130 4.04 0.63 18.78
CA VAL A 130 4.60 1.55 19.78
C VAL A 130 4.89 2.85 19.06
N SER A 131 4.15 3.90 19.41
CA SER A 131 4.37 5.24 18.86
C SER A 131 5.43 5.96 19.69
N ALA A 132 6.57 6.30 19.08
CA ALA A 132 7.64 7.06 19.73
C ALA A 132 7.51 8.59 19.52
N GLY A 133 6.32 9.05 19.12
CA GLY A 133 6.03 10.43 18.73
C GLY A 133 5.53 10.50 17.29
N GLY A 134 4.42 11.21 17.07
CA GLY A 134 3.78 11.32 15.76
C GLY A 134 2.50 12.16 15.81
N CYS A 135 1.82 12.28 14.67
CA CYS A 135 0.57 13.04 14.54
C CYS A 135 -0.71 12.20 14.74
N ASN A 136 -0.57 10.96 15.22
CA ASN A 136 -1.67 10.01 15.44
C ASN A 136 -2.38 9.51 14.15
N ALA A 137 -1.89 9.87 12.96
CA ALA A 137 -2.49 9.47 11.69
C ALA A 137 -2.30 7.97 11.42
N CYS A 138 -1.10 7.43 11.66
CA CYS A 138 -0.80 6.02 11.46
C CYS A 138 -1.62 5.13 12.40
N GLU A 139 -1.80 5.55 13.65
CA GLU A 139 -2.60 4.85 14.66
C GLU A 139 -4.09 4.86 14.29
N ALA A 140 -4.59 5.98 13.75
CA ALA A 140 -5.93 6.05 13.21
C ALA A 140 -6.12 5.07 12.04
N GLU A 141 -5.16 4.97 11.13
CA GLU A 141 -5.19 3.98 10.04
C GLU A 141 -5.14 2.54 10.55
N ILE A 142 -4.29 2.25 11.55
CA ILE A 142 -4.22 0.94 12.20
C ILE A 142 -5.59 0.54 12.78
N ASN A 143 -6.29 1.48 13.43
CA ASN A 143 -7.64 1.22 13.94
C ASN A 143 -8.63 0.92 12.80
N VAL A 144 -8.50 1.58 11.64
CA VAL A 144 -9.34 1.33 10.47
C VAL A 144 -9.15 -0.09 9.92
N LEU A 145 -7.96 -0.68 10.03
CA LEU A 145 -7.71 -2.07 9.59
C LEU A 145 -8.55 -3.11 10.35
N ALA A 146 -8.97 -2.80 11.58
CA ALA A 146 -9.84 -3.66 12.38
C ALA A 146 -11.35 -3.49 12.07
N THR A 147 -11.73 -2.50 11.27
CA THR A 147 -13.13 -2.28 10.90
C THR A 147 -13.64 -3.39 9.96
N PRO A 148 -14.97 -3.65 9.91
CA PRO A 148 -15.52 -4.68 9.04
C PRO A 148 -15.15 -4.51 7.56
N ALA A 149 -14.90 -3.30 7.08
CA ALA A 149 -14.52 -3.07 5.69
C ALA A 149 -13.24 -3.85 5.32
N TYR A 150 -12.17 -3.70 6.12
CA TYR A 150 -10.87 -4.29 5.86
C TYR A 150 -10.69 -5.66 6.56
N ASP A 151 -11.20 -5.76 7.79
CA ASP A 151 -11.23 -6.95 8.64
C ASP A 151 -9.90 -7.72 8.60
N LEU A 152 -8.84 -7.09 9.10
CA LEU A 152 -7.52 -7.69 9.15
C LEU A 152 -7.51 -9.03 9.93
N SER A 153 -8.40 -9.15 10.92
CA SER A 153 -8.55 -10.33 11.79
C SER A 153 -8.86 -11.62 11.02
N ARG A 154 -9.52 -11.53 9.85
CA ARG A 154 -9.81 -12.71 9.01
C ARG A 154 -8.54 -13.40 8.47
N PHE A 155 -7.44 -12.66 8.40
CA PHE A 155 -6.12 -13.17 8.02
C PHE A 155 -5.34 -13.71 9.23
N GLY A 156 -5.92 -13.62 10.44
CA GLY A 156 -5.25 -14.04 11.66
C GLY A 156 -4.18 -13.04 12.14
N ILE A 157 -4.33 -11.77 11.76
CA ILE A 157 -3.45 -10.67 12.17
C ILE A 157 -4.29 -9.71 13.01
N SER A 158 -3.78 -9.28 14.16
CA SER A 158 -4.50 -8.38 15.07
C SER A 158 -3.55 -7.43 15.78
N TYR A 159 -4.00 -6.21 16.05
CA TYR A 159 -3.28 -5.24 16.86
C TYR A 159 -3.75 -5.32 18.32
N VAL A 160 -2.82 -5.42 19.27
CA VAL A 160 -3.11 -5.61 20.69
C VAL A 160 -2.64 -4.46 21.56
N ALA A 161 -3.43 -4.16 22.59
CA ALA A 161 -3.13 -3.10 23.56
C ALA A 161 -2.04 -3.49 24.57
N SER A 162 -1.65 -4.77 24.66
CA SER A 162 -0.57 -5.32 25.49
C SER A 162 -0.01 -6.58 24.82
N PRO A 163 1.31 -6.88 24.92
CA PRO A 163 1.89 -8.17 24.50
C PRO A 163 1.22 -9.36 25.20
#